data_AF-A0A7K2YS94-F1
#
_entry.id   AF-A0A7K2YS94-F1
#
_cell.length_a   1.000
_cell.length_b   1.000
_cell.length_c   1.000
_cell.angle_alpha   90.00
_cell.angle_beta   90.00
_cell.angle_gamma   90.00
#
_symmetry.space_group_name_H-M   'P 1'
#
loop_
_entity.id
_entity.type
_entity.pdbx_description
1 polymer ?
#
loop_
_entity_poly.entity_id
_entity_poly.type
_entity_poly.pdbx_seq_one_letter_code
_entity_poly.pdbx_strand_id
1 'polypeptide(L)'
;RTVAVCGGAGDSLFDAVRRSGADLYVTADLRHHPASEALEHGGPALLDAPHWATEWPWLAHAAAELTNALAVSGATVETYVSELVTDPWTFHTPHDR
;
A
#
# COMPACT_ATOMS: atom_id res chain seq x y z
N ARG A 1 -11.42 14.39 -8.11
CA ARG A 1 -10.82 13.05 -8.30
C ARG A 1 -10.40 12.53 -6.93
N THR A 2 -10.69 11.28 -6.61
CA THR A 2 -10.54 10.63 -5.30
C THR A 2 -9.77 9.31 -5.44
N VAL A 3 -8.97 8.97 -4.44
CA VAL A 3 -8.09 7.79 -4.46
C VAL A 3 -8.35 6.97 -3.21
N ALA A 4 -8.65 5.69 -3.38
CA ALA A 4 -8.62 4.70 -2.31
C ALA A 4 -7.22 4.10 -2.23
N VAL A 5 -6.72 3.85 -1.01
CA VAL A 5 -5.38 3.31 -0.78
C VAL A 5 -5.46 2.19 0.24
N CYS A 6 -4.84 1.05 -0.08
CA CYS A 6 -4.56 -0.03 0.85
C CYS A 6 -3.13 -0.51 0.62
N GLY A 7 -2.27 -0.39 1.63
CA GLY A 7 -0.94 -1.01 1.59
C GLY A 7 -1.06 -2.53 1.47
N GLY A 8 -0.07 -3.14 0.82
CA GLY A 8 -0.02 -4.59 0.63
C GLY A 8 -1.11 -5.15 -0.27
N ALA A 9 -1.41 -6.43 -0.10
CA ALA A 9 -2.31 -7.20 -0.96
C ALA A 9 -3.80 -6.85 -0.70
N GLY A 10 -4.36 -5.95 -1.51
CA GLY A 10 -5.68 -5.35 -1.26
C GLY A 10 -6.82 -5.81 -2.18
N ASP A 11 -6.66 -6.89 -2.96
CA ASP A 11 -7.70 -7.35 -3.90
C ASP A 11 -9.01 -7.78 -3.22
N SER A 12 -8.93 -8.25 -1.97
CA SER A 12 -10.09 -8.59 -1.12
C SER A 12 -11.01 -7.39 -0.81
N LEU A 13 -10.54 -6.16 -1.05
CA LEU A 13 -11.28 -4.93 -0.76
C LEU A 13 -12.01 -4.36 -1.99
N PHE A 14 -11.94 -4.99 -3.17
CA PHE A 14 -12.52 -4.42 -4.39
C PHE A 14 -14.01 -4.05 -4.28
N ASP A 15 -14.80 -4.84 -3.56
CA ASP A 15 -16.20 -4.52 -3.31
C ASP A 15 -16.39 -3.27 -2.45
N ALA A 16 -15.54 -3.07 -1.44
CA ALA A 16 -15.56 -1.87 -0.62
C ALA A 16 -15.10 -0.65 -1.41
N VAL A 17 -14.05 -0.80 -2.21
CA VAL A 17 -13.51 0.23 -3.08
C VAL A 17 -14.54 0.65 -4.13
N ARG A 18 -15.25 -0.29 -4.77
CA ARG A 18 -16.32 0.02 -5.73
C ARG A 18 -17.43 0.84 -5.07
N ARG A 19 -17.84 0.48 -3.85
CA ARG A 19 -18.85 1.25 -3.09
C ARG A 19 -18.38 2.63 -2.66
N SER A 20 -17.07 2.84 -2.49
CA SER A 20 -16.51 4.13 -2.11
C SER A 20 -16.64 5.20 -3.21
N GLY A 21 -16.82 4.79 -4.46
CA GLY A 21 -16.87 5.70 -5.61
C GLY A 21 -15.51 6.33 -5.95
N ALA A 22 -14.40 5.73 -5.50
CA ALA A 22 -13.05 6.20 -5.82
C ALA A 22 -12.81 6.19 -7.35
N ASP A 23 -11.97 7.11 -7.83
CA ASP A 23 -11.55 7.15 -9.24
C ASP A 23 -10.34 6.24 -9.51
N LEU A 24 -9.52 5.99 -8.49
CA LEU A 24 -8.30 5.18 -8.52
C LEU A 24 -8.18 4.37 -7.23
N TYR A 25 -7.70 3.14 -7.33
CA TYR A 25 -7.31 2.31 -6.20
C TYR A 25 -5.83 1.94 -6.28
N VAL A 26 -5.08 2.31 -5.24
CA VAL A 26 -3.65 2.00 -5.09
C VAL A 26 -3.50 0.87 -4.10
N THR A 27 -2.86 -0.22 -4.54
CA THR A 27 -2.57 -1.39 -3.71
C THR A 27 -1.37 -2.16 -4.28
N ALA A 28 -1.10 -3.36 -3.75
CA ALA A 28 -0.06 -4.25 -4.22
C ALA A 28 -0.60 -5.66 -4.52
N ASP A 29 0.23 -6.49 -5.13
CA ASP A 29 0.05 -7.93 -5.34
C ASP A 29 -1.27 -8.30 -6.04
N LEU A 30 -1.66 -7.52 -7.05
CA LEU A 30 -2.90 -7.81 -7.77
C LEU A 30 -2.75 -9.05 -8.64
N ARG A 31 -3.68 -9.99 -8.44
CA ARG A 31 -3.80 -11.20 -9.27
C ARG A 31 -4.56 -10.88 -10.56
N HIS A 32 -4.22 -11.58 -11.63
CA HIS A 32 -4.77 -11.36 -12.97
C HIS A 32 -6.31 -11.35 -13.02
N HIS A 33 -6.96 -12.39 -12.51
CA HIS A 33 -8.43 -12.50 -12.59
C HIS A 33 -9.14 -11.45 -11.72
N PRO A 34 -8.83 -11.27 -10.43
CA PRO A 34 -9.45 -10.21 -9.63
C PRO A 34 -9.29 -8.81 -10.24
N ALA A 35 -8.10 -8.47 -10.76
CA ALA A 35 -7.86 -7.17 -11.37
C ALA A 35 -8.69 -6.96 -12.66
N SER A 36 -8.74 -7.97 -13.53
CA SER A 36 -9.51 -7.92 -14.77
C SER A 36 -11.01 -7.79 -14.48
N GLU A 37 -11.53 -8.61 -13.56
CA GLU A 37 -12.92 -8.57 -13.14
C GLU A 37 -13.29 -7.23 -12.47
N ALA A 38 -12.39 -6.64 -11.68
CA ALA A 38 -12.64 -5.35 -11.04
C ALA A 38 -12.92 -4.24 -12.06
N LEU A 39 -12.20 -4.23 -13.19
CA LEU A 39 -12.38 -3.29 -14.29
C LEU A 39 -13.66 -3.56 -15.10
N GLU A 40 -13.98 -4.82 -15.39
CA GLU A 40 -15.20 -5.20 -16.12
C GLU A 40 -16.49 -4.77 -15.40
N HIS A 41 -16.48 -4.80 -14.07
CA HIS A 41 -17.59 -4.37 -13.24
C HIS A 41 -17.64 -2.83 -13.01
N GLY A 42 -16.90 -2.04 -13.79
CA GLY A 42 -16.89 -0.58 -13.70
C GLY A 42 -16.24 -0.04 -12.41
N GLY A 43 -15.24 -0.76 -11.87
CA GLY A 43 -14.43 -0.29 -10.75
C GLY A 43 -13.50 0.88 -11.10
N PRO A 44 -12.77 1.44 -10.12
CA PRO A 44 -11.78 2.48 -10.39
C PRO A 44 -10.65 1.97 -11.30
N ALA A 45 -9.85 2.90 -11.80
CA ALA A 45 -8.53 2.54 -12.30
C ALA A 45 -7.71 1.85 -11.20
N LEU A 46 -6.83 0.92 -11.57
CA LEU A 46 -5.98 0.18 -10.65
C LEU A 46 -4.52 0.62 -10.80
N LEU A 47 -3.86 0.83 -9.67
CA LEU A 47 -2.41 1.02 -9.59
C LEU A 47 -1.84 -0.04 -8.66
N ASP A 48 -1.18 -1.02 -9.25
CA ASP A 48 -0.41 -2.05 -8.55
C ASP A 48 1.02 -1.56 -8.39
N ALA A 49 1.41 -1.27 -7.16
CA ALA A 49 2.75 -0.87 -6.80
C ALA A 49 3.43 -1.99 -6.00
N PRO A 50 4.76 -2.07 -5.99
CA PRO A 50 5.43 -3.11 -5.22
C PRO A 50 5.03 -3.08 -3.73
N HIS A 51 4.83 -4.27 -3.15
CA HIS A 51 4.32 -4.42 -1.79
C HIS A 51 5.11 -3.60 -0.76
N TRP A 52 6.44 -3.71 -0.80
CA TRP A 52 7.33 -2.95 0.07
C TRP A 52 7.13 -1.44 -0.08
N ALA A 53 6.98 -0.93 -1.31
CA ALA A 53 6.80 0.49 -1.56
C ALA A 53 5.46 1.03 -1.03
N THR A 54 4.44 0.18 -0.92
CA THR A 54 3.14 0.55 -0.35
C THR A 54 3.10 0.49 1.18
N GLU A 55 3.93 -0.34 1.81
CA GLU A 55 3.90 -0.56 3.26
C GLU A 55 5.07 0.07 4.02
N TRP A 56 6.25 0.23 3.43
CA TRP A 56 7.37 0.85 4.13
C TRP A 56 7.10 2.30 4.60
N PRO A 57 6.39 3.18 3.84
CA PRO A 57 6.22 4.57 4.21
C PRO A 57 5.60 4.83 5.59
N TRP A 58 4.75 3.93 6.11
CA TRP A 58 4.11 4.15 7.41
C TRP A 58 5.03 3.82 8.61
N LEU A 59 6.15 3.11 8.41
CA LEU A 59 7.01 2.64 9.50
C LEU A 59 7.65 3.77 10.30
N ALA A 60 7.95 4.91 9.69
CA ALA A 60 8.44 6.09 10.40
C ALA A 60 7.40 6.61 11.41
N HIS A 61 6.12 6.55 11.05
CA HIS A 61 5.04 6.90 11.96
C HIS A 61 4.89 5.85 13.07
N ALA A 62 4.95 4.57 12.72
CA ALA A 62 4.92 3.46 13.67
C ALA A 62 6.00 3.58 14.76
N ALA A 63 7.23 3.91 14.36
CA ALA A 63 8.35 4.10 15.27
C ALA A 63 8.11 5.26 16.26
N ALA A 64 7.57 6.38 15.76
CA ALA A 64 7.20 7.51 16.60
C ALA A 64 6.05 7.16 17.56
N GLU A 65 5.00 6.49 17.08
CA GLU A 65 3.88 6.04 17.92
C GLU A 65 4.34 5.08 19.02
N LEU A 66 5.19 4.11 18.69
CA LEU A 66 5.75 3.16 19.65
C LEU A 66 6.56 3.88 20.74
N THR A 67 7.45 4.78 20.34
CA THR A 67 8.27 5.56 21.28
C THR A 67 7.38 6.41 22.20
N ASN A 68 6.38 7.10 21.64
CA ASN A 68 5.46 7.94 22.40
C ASN A 68 4.62 7.10 23.40
N ALA A 69 4.10 5.96 22.96
CA ALA A 69 3.29 5.07 23.79
C ALA A 69 4.10 4.52 24.98
N LEU A 70 5.37 4.14 24.75
CA LEU A 70 6.23 3.62 25.80
C LEU A 70 6.73 4.72 26.76
N ALA A 71 6.96 5.94 26.26
CA ALA A 71 7.31 7.09 27.09
C ALA A 71 6.23 7.40 28.14
N VAL A 72 4.93 7.19 27.82
CA VAL A 72 3.82 7.35 28.78
C VAL A 72 3.95 6.41 29.98
N SER A 73 4.56 5.24 29.79
CA SER A 73 4.84 4.27 30.86
C SER A 73 6.18 4.50 31.58
N GLY A 74 6.91 5.57 31.24
CA GLY A 74 8.22 5.89 31.81
C GLY A 74 9.38 5.07 31.23
N ALA A 75 9.15 4.31 30.15
CA ALA A 75 10.18 3.57 29.45
C ALA A 75 10.88 4.46 28.41
N THR A 76 12.20 4.29 28.28
CA THR A 76 13.00 4.92 27.22
C THR A 76 13.49 3.85 26.28
N VAL A 77 13.08 3.94 25.01
CA VAL A 77 13.50 3.03 23.94
C VAL A 77 14.07 3.81 22.77
N GLU A 78 14.94 3.16 22.02
CA GLU A 78 15.38 3.61 20.70
C GLU A 78 14.67 2.77 19.64
N THR A 79 14.16 3.41 18.60
CA THR A 79 13.55 2.75 17.45
C THR A 79 14.40 2.97 16.21
N TYR A 80 14.58 1.92 15.41
CA TYR A 80 15.24 2.00 14.12
C TYR A 80 14.31 1.44 13.03
N VAL A 81 14.10 2.21 11.97
CA VAL A 81 13.39 1.76 10.77
C VAL A 81 14.47 1.41 9.74
N SER A 82 14.48 0.15 9.30
CA SER A 82 15.41 -0.30 8.26
C SER A 82 15.15 0.43 6.95
N GLU A 83 16.19 1.02 6.37
CA GLU A 83 16.15 1.65 5.03
C GLU A 83 16.55 0.67 3.91
N LEU A 84 16.89 -0.58 4.26
CA LEU A 84 17.16 -1.61 3.26
C LEU A 84 15.89 -1.89 2.45
N VAL A 85 15.94 -1.59 1.16
CA VAL A 85 14.86 -1.95 0.22
C VAL A 85 14.88 -3.46 0.03
N THR A 86 13.81 -4.13 0.48
CA THR A 86 13.64 -5.59 0.38
C THR A 86 12.62 -5.97 -0.68
N ASP A 87 12.38 -5.08 -1.63
CA ASP A 87 11.52 -5.36 -2.78
C ASP A 87 12.16 -6.43 -3.66
N PRO A 88 11.49 -7.57 -3.94
CA PRO A 88 12.01 -8.56 -4.86
C PRO A 88 11.97 -8.10 -6.32
N TRP A 89 11.20 -7.05 -6.63
CA TRP A 89 11.01 -6.57 -8.00
C TRP A 89 11.93 -5.38 -8.29
N THR A 90 12.93 -5.58 -9.14
CA THR A 90 13.91 -4.55 -9.54
C THR A 90 13.80 -4.13 -11.01
N PHE A 91 12.82 -4.68 -11.72
CA PHE A 91 12.69 -4.56 -13.16
C PHE A 91 11.78 -3.40 -13.56
N HIS A 92 12.30 -2.48 -14.36
CA HIS A 92 11.55 -1.41 -15.00
C HIS A 92 11.75 -1.49 -16.52
N THR A 93 10.66 -1.64 -17.28
CA THR A 93 10.70 -1.43 -18.74
C THR A 93 10.40 0.03 -19.05
N PRO A 94 11.24 0.71 -19.85
CA PRO A 94 10.85 1.98 -20.45
C PRO A 94 9.56 1.78 -21.23
N HIS A 95 8.61 2.70 -21.06
CA HIS A 95 7.46 2.77 -21.95
C HIS A 95 7.89 3.59 -23.16
N ASP A 96 8.21 2.91 -24.27
CA ASP A 96 8.35 3.61 -25.54
C ASP A 96 6.96 4.20 -25.89
N ARG A 97 6.97 5.48 -26.25
CA ARG A 97 5.77 6.23 -26.66
C ARG A 97 5.43 5.96 -28.11
#